data_AF-A0A2D5MRW9-F1
#
_entry.id   AF-A0A2D5MRW9-F1
#
_cell.length_a   1.000
_cell.length_b   1.000
_cell.length_c   1.000
_cell.angle_alpha   90.00
_cell.angle_beta   90.00
_cell.angle_gamma   90.00
#
_symmetry.space_group_name_H-M   'P 1'
#
loop_
_entity.id
_entity.type
_entity.pdbx_description
1 polymer ?
#
loop_
_entity_poly.entity_id
_entity_poly.type
_entity_poly.pdbx_seq_one_letter_code
_entity_poly.pdbx_strand_id
1 'polypeptide(L)'
;MALNCNTCYFTFGRFQPPTTGHKENFAGVKRAAGSHDYRIYISQTVDKKGSNPLPPDRKLFYMEKMFPEHRGKIHSGPKQPVAILQDLMLAGYNEVVFLVGSDRVSAMQFLHKYNGKDFSFRKIDIQSSGSRDADGDTFAISGTKMRRAAFAGDFKTFRSGIPRALNDNDCRALMQEIQANLPANFK
;
A
#
# COMPACT_ATOMS: atom_id res chain seq x y z
N MET A 1 20.02 31.60 3.82
CA MET A 1 19.54 30.40 4.53
C MET A 1 19.20 29.35 3.49
N ALA A 2 19.79 28.15 3.55
CA ALA A 2 19.31 27.06 2.70
C ALA A 2 17.84 26.79 3.06
N LEU A 3 16.94 26.77 2.07
CA LEU A 3 15.56 26.38 2.29
C LEU A 3 15.57 25.00 2.97
N ASN A 4 14.96 24.89 4.15
CA ASN A 4 14.90 23.61 4.86
C ASN A 4 14.07 22.63 4.01
N CYS A 5 14.71 21.58 3.49
CA CYS A 5 14.06 20.55 2.68
C CYS A 5 13.48 19.48 3.59
N ASN A 6 12.17 19.51 3.79
CA ASN A 6 11.46 18.47 4.54
C ASN A 6 10.67 17.60 3.56
N THR A 7 11.30 16.51 3.14
CA THR A 7 10.80 15.63 2.07
C THR A 7 10.18 14.38 2.67
N CYS A 8 8.98 14.01 2.23
CA CYS A 8 8.36 12.73 2.55
C CYS A 8 8.25 11.83 1.31
N TYR A 9 8.75 10.61 1.43
CA TYR A 9 8.53 9.56 0.43
C TYR A 9 7.25 8.81 0.81
N PHE A 10 6.39 8.49 -0.13
CA PHE A 10 5.20 7.74 0.25
C PHE A 10 4.71 6.82 -0.85
N THR A 11 3.92 5.83 -0.45
CA THR A 11 3.13 5.02 -1.37
C THR A 11 1.69 4.91 -0.88
N PHE A 12 0.80 4.54 -1.79
CA PHE A 12 -0.62 4.39 -1.54
C PHE A 12 -1.15 3.16 -2.26
N GLY A 13 -1.90 2.31 -1.55
CA GLY A 13 -2.41 1.09 -2.15
C GLY A 13 -3.63 0.51 -1.47
N ARG A 14 -4.30 -0.40 -2.20
CA ARG A 14 -5.47 -1.13 -1.70
C ARG A 14 -5.07 -2.16 -0.65
N PHE A 15 -4.02 -2.93 -0.91
CA PHE A 15 -3.52 -4.00 -0.04
C PHE A 15 -4.66 -4.94 0.42
N GLN A 16 -5.33 -5.59 -0.55
CA GLN A 16 -6.56 -6.38 -0.36
C GLN A 16 -6.35 -7.86 -0.77
N PRO A 17 -5.70 -8.70 0.04
CA PRO A 17 -4.97 -8.37 1.28
C PRO A 17 -3.54 -7.86 1.02
N PRO A 18 -2.83 -7.40 2.06
CA PRO A 18 -1.37 -7.31 2.01
C PRO A 18 -0.73 -8.68 1.71
N THR A 19 0.40 -8.69 1.01
CA THR A 19 1.06 -9.88 0.47
C THR A 19 2.58 -9.70 0.46
N THR A 20 3.33 -10.77 0.25
CA THR A 20 4.79 -10.73 0.08
C THR A 20 5.22 -9.79 -1.04
N GLY A 21 4.48 -9.72 -2.15
CA GLY A 21 4.78 -8.77 -3.25
C GLY A 21 4.71 -7.30 -2.84
N HIS A 22 3.97 -6.95 -1.78
CA HIS A 22 3.96 -5.58 -1.25
C HIS A 22 5.20 -5.26 -0.41
N LYS A 23 5.86 -6.28 0.16
CA LYS A 23 7.08 -6.11 0.97
C LYS A 23 8.16 -5.38 0.17
N GLU A 24 8.40 -5.80 -1.08
CA GLU A 24 9.43 -5.17 -1.91
C GLU A 24 9.09 -3.75 -2.33
N ASN A 25 7.80 -3.43 -2.50
CA ASN A 25 7.39 -2.04 -2.69
C ASN A 25 7.72 -1.20 -1.45
N PHE A 26 7.36 -1.67 -0.25
CA PHE A 26 7.62 -0.93 0.99
C PHE A 26 9.12 -0.80 1.29
N ALA A 27 9.91 -1.84 1.01
CA ALA A 27 11.36 -1.79 1.06
C ALA A 27 11.93 -0.79 0.05
N GLY A 28 11.37 -0.73 -1.17
CA GLY A 28 11.70 0.27 -2.19
C GLY A 28 11.42 1.70 -1.74
N VAL A 29 10.26 1.95 -1.10
CA VAL A 29 9.92 3.24 -0.50
C VAL A 29 10.94 3.65 0.56
N LYS A 30 11.21 2.76 1.51
CA LYS A 30 12.20 3.00 2.58
C LYS A 30 13.60 3.26 2.01
N ARG A 31 14.02 2.49 1.01
CA ARG A 31 15.32 2.65 0.36
C ARG A 31 15.43 3.97 -0.39
N ALA A 32 14.40 4.35 -1.15
CA ALA A 32 14.36 5.62 -1.88
C ALA A 32 14.36 6.82 -0.93
N ALA A 33 13.73 6.68 0.25
CA ALA A 33 13.71 7.73 1.26
C ALA A 33 15.09 8.00 1.86
N GLY A 34 15.94 6.99 2.01
CA GLY A 34 17.25 7.15 2.64
C GLY A 34 17.11 7.65 4.08
N SER A 35 17.59 8.87 4.35
CA SER A 35 17.45 9.54 5.65
C SER A 35 16.17 10.39 5.77
N HIS A 36 15.43 10.59 4.69
CA HIS A 36 14.15 11.30 4.71
C HIS A 36 13.05 10.43 5.32
N ASP A 37 11.96 11.07 5.73
CA ASP A 37 10.81 10.35 6.24
C ASP A 37 10.06 9.63 5.13
N TYR A 38 9.33 8.58 5.49
CA TYR A 38 8.44 7.89 4.56
C TYR A 38 7.14 7.42 5.20
N ARG A 39 6.10 7.30 4.38
CA ARG A 39 4.77 6.85 4.82
C ARG A 39 4.14 5.85 3.85
N ILE A 40 3.39 4.89 4.39
CA ILE A 40 2.63 3.90 3.64
C ILE A 40 1.15 4.15 3.92
N TYR A 41 0.44 4.70 2.95
CA TYR A 41 -0.99 4.99 3.10
C TYR A 41 -1.83 3.82 2.59
N ILE A 42 -2.78 3.38 3.43
CA ILE A 42 -3.71 2.30 3.05
C ILE A 42 -5.05 2.89 2.59
N SER A 43 -5.57 2.36 1.48
CA SER A 43 -6.87 2.75 0.97
C SER A 43 -7.98 2.40 1.96
N GLN A 44 -8.91 3.35 2.12
CA GLN A 44 -10.09 3.24 2.98
C GLN A 44 -11.28 2.59 2.28
N THR A 45 -11.12 2.14 1.02
CA THR A 45 -12.22 1.55 0.24
C THR A 45 -12.52 0.13 0.71
N VAL A 46 -13.81 -0.14 0.90
CA VAL A 46 -14.41 -1.46 1.17
C VAL A 46 -15.56 -1.66 0.20
N ASP A 47 -15.74 -2.87 -0.33
CA ASP A 47 -16.86 -3.19 -1.21
C ASP A 47 -17.38 -4.61 -1.01
N LYS A 48 -18.67 -4.80 -1.36
CA LYS A 48 -19.35 -6.10 -1.36
C LYS A 48 -19.12 -6.90 -2.66
N LYS A 49 -18.39 -6.35 -3.64
CA LYS A 49 -18.10 -6.99 -4.94
C LYS A 49 -16.87 -7.91 -4.86
N GLY A 50 -16.18 -7.93 -3.72
CA GLY A 50 -15.00 -8.77 -3.47
C GLY A 50 -13.69 -8.19 -3.99
N SER A 51 -13.65 -6.93 -4.42
CA SER A 51 -12.39 -6.28 -4.79
C SER A 51 -11.65 -5.73 -3.57
N ASN A 52 -12.39 -5.27 -2.56
CA ASN A 52 -11.87 -4.72 -1.32
C ASN A 52 -12.60 -5.33 -0.09
N PRO A 53 -12.41 -6.64 0.19
CA PRO A 53 -13.14 -7.33 1.26
C PRO A 53 -12.59 -7.05 2.67
N LEU A 54 -11.35 -6.57 2.82
CA LEU A 54 -10.77 -6.30 4.14
C LEU A 54 -11.01 -4.84 4.56
N PRO A 55 -11.68 -4.58 5.70
CA PRO A 55 -11.86 -3.25 6.24
C PRO A 55 -10.53 -2.55 6.62
N PRO A 56 -10.48 -1.21 6.70
CA PRO A 56 -9.22 -0.47 6.91
C PRO A 56 -8.53 -0.77 8.24
N ASP A 57 -9.27 -0.93 9.32
CA ASP A 57 -8.78 -1.28 10.65
C ASP A 57 -8.15 -2.68 10.66
N ARG A 58 -8.82 -3.66 10.05
CA ARG A 58 -8.29 -5.03 9.90
C ARG A 58 -7.05 -5.04 9.02
N LYS A 59 -7.06 -4.28 7.94
CA LYS A 59 -5.90 -4.13 7.04
C LYS A 59 -4.71 -3.53 7.77
N LEU A 60 -4.89 -2.47 8.56
CA LEU A 60 -3.83 -1.90 9.38
C LEU A 60 -3.30 -2.93 10.37
N PHE A 61 -4.18 -3.62 11.10
CA PHE A 61 -3.82 -4.68 12.05
C PHE A 61 -2.93 -5.75 11.42
N TYR A 62 -3.31 -6.28 10.26
CA TYR A 62 -2.52 -7.30 9.57
C TYR A 62 -1.22 -6.75 8.99
N MET A 63 -1.23 -5.53 8.44
CA MET A 63 -0.02 -4.92 7.90
C MET A 63 1.03 -4.66 9.00
N GLU A 64 0.63 -4.19 10.18
CA GLU A 64 1.51 -3.98 11.34
C GLU A 64 2.13 -5.29 11.86
N LYS A 65 1.42 -6.42 11.73
CA LYS A 65 1.95 -7.76 12.04
C LYS A 65 2.87 -8.30 10.93
N MET A 66 2.52 -8.07 9.66
CA MET A 66 3.26 -8.59 8.50
C MET A 66 4.55 -7.84 8.22
N PHE A 67 4.59 -6.54 8.53
CA PHE A 67 5.68 -5.64 8.17
C PHE A 67 6.20 -4.85 9.38
N PRO A 68 6.68 -5.53 10.44
CA PRO A 68 7.15 -4.88 11.66
C PRO A 68 8.26 -3.84 11.41
N GLU A 69 9.03 -3.98 10.33
CA GLU A 69 10.06 -3.02 9.91
C GLU A 69 9.52 -1.64 9.47
N HIS A 70 8.21 -1.55 9.27
CA HIS A 70 7.48 -0.35 8.87
C HIS A 70 6.49 0.13 9.96
N ARG A 71 6.57 -0.42 11.17
CA ARG A 71 5.70 -0.01 12.29
C ARG A 71 5.80 1.50 12.54
N GLY A 72 4.64 2.14 12.69
CA GLY A 72 4.55 3.59 12.86
C GLY A 72 4.74 4.39 11.58
N LYS A 73 4.92 3.73 10.43
CA LYS A 73 4.96 4.34 9.09
C LYS A 73 3.72 4.00 8.25
N ILE A 74 2.80 3.18 8.77
CA ILE A 74 1.59 2.74 8.07
C ILE A 74 0.41 3.58 8.56
N HIS A 75 -0.25 4.29 7.64
CA HIS A 75 -1.28 5.27 7.95
C HIS A 75 -2.64 4.84 7.39
N SER A 76 -3.66 4.82 8.25
CA SER A 76 -5.05 4.57 7.85
C SER A 76 -5.69 5.84 7.30
N GLY A 77 -5.56 6.01 5.99
CA GLY A 77 -6.11 7.14 5.27
C GLY A 77 -5.20 8.37 5.32
N PRO A 78 -5.52 9.42 4.56
CA PRO A 78 -6.78 9.68 3.85
C PRO A 78 -7.13 8.76 2.66
N LYS A 79 -8.39 8.79 2.20
CA LYS A 79 -8.93 7.83 1.20
C LYS A 79 -8.32 7.95 -0.21
N GLN A 80 -7.88 9.14 -0.61
CA GLN A 80 -7.45 9.43 -1.98
C GLN A 80 -6.12 10.19 -2.00
N PRO A 81 -5.30 10.08 -3.08
CA PRO A 81 -3.99 10.73 -3.16
C PRO A 81 -3.99 12.25 -2.96
N VAL A 82 -5.02 12.98 -3.43
CA VAL A 82 -5.14 14.44 -3.19
C VAL A 82 -5.21 14.74 -1.70
N ALA A 83 -6.06 14.02 -0.96
CA ALA A 83 -6.19 14.20 0.49
C ALA A 83 -4.94 13.74 1.25
N ILE A 84 -4.22 12.73 0.75
CA ILE A 84 -2.91 12.33 1.31
C ILE A 84 -1.89 13.46 1.17
N LEU A 85 -1.85 14.14 0.02
CA LEU A 85 -0.97 15.30 -0.18
C LEU A 85 -1.34 16.46 0.75
N GLN A 86 -2.62 16.68 1.03
CA GLN A 86 -3.05 17.65 2.05
C GLN A 86 -2.57 17.26 3.46
N ASP A 87 -2.74 15.99 3.86
CA ASP A 87 -2.25 15.46 5.13
C ASP A 87 -0.73 15.62 5.29
N LEU A 88 0.04 15.32 4.25
CA LEU A 88 1.49 15.49 4.24
C LEU A 88 1.89 16.98 4.36
N MET A 89 1.20 17.87 3.66
CA MET A 89 1.46 19.31 3.79
C MET A 89 1.17 19.80 5.22
N LEU A 90 0.05 19.39 5.81
CA LEU A 90 -0.32 19.74 7.19
C LEU A 90 0.65 19.15 8.23
N ALA A 91 1.27 18.01 7.91
CA ALA A 91 2.35 17.44 8.71
C ALA A 91 3.70 18.17 8.57
N GLY A 92 3.77 19.23 7.76
CA GLY A 92 4.94 20.11 7.64
C GLY A 92 5.96 19.70 6.57
N TYR A 93 5.64 18.73 5.71
CA TYR A 93 6.50 18.43 4.56
C TYR A 93 6.29 19.49 3.47
N ASN A 94 7.38 19.86 2.80
CA ASN A 94 7.37 20.82 1.70
C ASN A 94 7.87 20.24 0.38
N GLU A 95 8.31 18.98 0.39
CA GLU A 95 8.49 18.16 -0.80
C GLU A 95 7.93 16.75 -0.59
N VAL A 96 7.52 16.14 -1.68
CA VAL A 96 7.04 14.76 -1.66
C VAL A 96 7.56 13.96 -2.83
N VAL A 97 7.78 12.67 -2.60
CA VAL A 97 8.10 11.68 -3.62
C VAL A 97 7.10 10.54 -3.53
N PHE A 98 6.19 10.48 -4.49
CA PHE A 98 5.14 9.47 -4.56
C PHE A 98 5.62 8.25 -5.37
N LEU A 99 5.87 7.14 -4.68
CA LEU A 99 6.23 5.87 -5.30
C LEU A 99 4.99 5.07 -5.67
N VAL A 100 4.88 4.75 -6.96
CA VAL A 100 3.81 3.93 -7.52
C VAL A 100 4.36 2.85 -8.44
N GLY A 101 3.52 1.90 -8.83
CA GLY A 101 3.87 0.96 -9.91
C GLY A 101 4.10 1.69 -11.24
N SER A 102 4.99 1.17 -12.09
CA SER A 102 5.40 1.88 -13.32
C SER A 102 4.24 2.18 -14.28
N ASP A 103 3.21 1.33 -14.34
CA ASP A 103 1.98 1.55 -15.13
C ASP A 103 1.11 2.70 -14.58
N ARG A 104 1.34 3.12 -13.33
CA ARG A 104 0.54 4.14 -12.65
C ARG A 104 1.21 5.51 -12.62
N VAL A 105 2.49 5.63 -12.98
CA VAL A 105 3.23 6.90 -12.95
C VAL A 105 2.49 7.97 -13.76
N SER A 106 2.24 7.69 -15.04
CA SER A 106 1.51 8.61 -15.94
C SER A 106 0.10 8.93 -15.41
N ALA A 107 -0.61 7.91 -14.91
CA ALA A 107 -1.95 8.08 -14.36
C ALA A 107 -2.01 8.96 -13.10
N MET A 108 -0.90 9.11 -12.36
CA MET A 108 -0.82 9.94 -11.15
C MET A 108 -0.34 11.37 -11.42
N GLN A 109 0.16 11.68 -12.62
CA GLN A 109 0.64 13.03 -12.98
C GLN A 109 -0.44 14.12 -12.83
N PHE A 110 -1.73 13.74 -12.84
CA PHE A 110 -2.83 14.67 -12.59
C PHE A 110 -2.73 15.41 -11.24
N LEU A 111 -2.01 14.86 -10.25
CA LEU A 111 -1.83 15.48 -8.93
C LEU A 111 -1.14 16.84 -9.01
N HIS A 112 -0.27 17.06 -9.99
CA HIS A 112 0.37 18.36 -10.21
C HIS A 112 -0.64 19.49 -10.46
N LYS A 113 -1.83 19.19 -11.00
CA LYS A 113 -2.88 20.19 -11.28
C LYS A 113 -3.52 20.80 -10.02
N TYR A 114 -3.35 20.12 -8.88
CA TYR A 114 -3.88 20.52 -7.57
C TYR A 114 -2.84 21.25 -6.71
N ASN A 115 -1.55 21.25 -7.11
CA ASN A 115 -0.50 21.99 -6.43
C ASN A 115 -0.69 23.51 -6.64
N GLY A 116 -0.67 24.28 -5.55
CA GLY A 116 -1.05 25.69 -5.52
C GLY A 116 -2.56 25.95 -5.39
N LYS A 117 -3.39 24.90 -5.29
CA LYS A 117 -4.85 25.00 -5.09
C LYS A 117 -5.29 24.31 -3.80
N ASP A 118 -5.13 23.00 -3.75
CA ASP A 118 -5.58 22.15 -2.64
C ASP A 118 -4.46 21.87 -1.63
N PHE A 119 -3.21 21.92 -2.10
CA PHE A 119 -1.98 21.80 -1.32
C PHE A 119 -0.88 22.58 -2.04
N SER A 120 0.24 22.86 -1.36
CA SER A 120 1.37 23.59 -1.93
C SER A 120 2.70 22.96 -1.49
N PHE A 121 3.31 22.23 -2.41
CA PHE A 121 4.64 21.67 -2.28
C PHE A 121 5.62 22.41 -3.20
N ARG A 122 6.85 22.58 -2.72
CA ARG A 122 7.97 23.07 -3.54
C ARG A 122 8.29 22.09 -4.68
N LYS A 123 8.26 20.80 -4.36
CA LYS A 123 8.50 19.71 -5.32
C LYS A 123 7.52 18.57 -5.07
N ILE A 124 6.91 18.10 -6.15
CA ILE A 124 6.19 16.84 -6.20
C ILE A 124 6.92 15.98 -7.22
N ASP A 125 7.38 14.82 -6.81
CA ASP A 125 7.98 13.84 -7.71
C ASP A 125 7.11 12.58 -7.69
N ILE A 126 6.88 11.99 -8.86
CA ILE A 126 6.09 10.77 -9.00
C ILE A 126 6.92 9.79 -9.80
N GLN A 127 7.43 8.77 -9.12
CA GLN A 127 8.38 7.84 -9.71
C GLN A 127 7.96 6.39 -9.49
N SER A 128 8.48 5.52 -10.34
CA SER A 128 8.31 4.08 -10.17
C SER A 128 9.05 3.62 -8.91
N SER A 129 8.44 2.74 -8.12
CA SER A 129 9.13 2.10 -6.98
C SER A 129 10.24 1.12 -7.43
N GLY A 130 10.39 0.89 -8.74
CA GLY A 130 11.40 -0.01 -9.32
C GLY A 130 11.18 -1.50 -8.99
N SER A 131 10.15 -1.83 -8.22
CA SER A 131 9.92 -3.14 -7.59
C SER A 131 9.33 -4.18 -8.55
N ARG A 132 9.60 -4.07 -9.86
CA ARG A 132 9.23 -5.08 -10.85
C ARG A 132 10.49 -5.81 -11.23
N ASP A 133 10.82 -6.86 -10.47
CA ASP A 133 11.82 -7.82 -10.92
C ASP A 133 11.41 -8.29 -12.32
N ALA A 134 12.32 -8.13 -13.28
CA ALA A 134 12.16 -8.60 -14.64
C ALA A 134 12.10 -10.14 -14.73
N ASP A 135 12.35 -10.84 -13.62
CA ASP A 135 12.43 -12.29 -13.51
C ASP A 135 11.47 -12.85 -12.43
N GLY A 136 10.26 -13.21 -12.84
CA GLY A 136 9.57 -14.41 -12.33
C GLY A 136 8.61 -14.29 -11.14
N ASP A 137 9.04 -13.93 -9.93
CA ASP A 137 8.31 -14.32 -8.71
C ASP A 137 7.32 -13.29 -8.15
N THR A 138 7.63 -11.99 -8.24
CA THR A 138 6.77 -10.91 -7.72
C THR A 138 5.41 -10.84 -8.46
N PHE A 139 5.35 -11.33 -9.70
CA PHE A 139 4.11 -11.45 -10.49
C PHE A 139 3.23 -12.65 -10.08
N ALA A 140 3.82 -13.69 -9.48
CA ALA A 140 3.09 -14.91 -9.11
C ALA A 140 2.14 -14.69 -7.91
N ILE A 141 2.40 -13.66 -7.08
CA ILE A 141 1.65 -13.34 -5.87
C ILE A 141 0.89 -12.02 -6.06
N SER A 142 -0.43 -12.10 -6.25
CA SER A 142 -1.30 -10.93 -6.34
C SER A 142 -2.43 -10.99 -5.31
N GLY A 143 -2.95 -9.82 -4.90
CA GLY A 143 -4.11 -9.76 -4.02
C GLY A 143 -5.33 -10.49 -4.59
N THR A 144 -5.54 -10.44 -5.91
CA THR A 144 -6.63 -11.18 -6.56
C THR A 144 -6.47 -12.70 -6.42
N LYS A 145 -5.25 -13.22 -6.60
CA LYS A 145 -4.96 -14.64 -6.40
C LYS A 145 -5.20 -15.05 -4.94
N MET A 146 -4.83 -14.20 -3.98
CA MET A 146 -5.07 -14.47 -2.55
C MET A 146 -6.56 -14.46 -2.20
N ARG A 147 -7.36 -13.55 -2.75
CA ARG A 147 -8.82 -13.56 -2.56
C ARG A 147 -9.45 -14.82 -3.13
N ARG A 148 -8.99 -15.31 -4.30
CA ARG A 148 -9.45 -16.58 -4.88
C ARG A 148 -9.07 -17.79 -4.03
N ALA A 149 -7.84 -17.83 -3.52
CA ALA A 149 -7.39 -18.89 -2.62
C ALA A 149 -8.22 -18.89 -1.33
N ALA A 150 -8.48 -17.72 -0.75
CA ALA A 150 -9.35 -17.56 0.41
C ALA A 150 -10.77 -18.07 0.15
N PHE A 151 -11.36 -17.67 -0.99
CA PHE A 151 -12.69 -18.14 -1.39
C PHE A 151 -12.76 -19.66 -1.54
N ALA A 152 -11.75 -20.27 -2.14
CA ALA A 152 -11.67 -21.71 -2.37
C ALA A 152 -11.24 -22.54 -1.14
N GLY A 153 -10.94 -21.92 0.01
CA GLY A 153 -10.42 -22.64 1.16
C GLY A 153 -8.99 -23.19 0.98
N ASP A 154 -8.26 -22.73 -0.05
CA ASP A 154 -6.89 -23.17 -0.33
C ASP A 154 -5.86 -22.41 0.51
N PHE A 155 -5.67 -22.87 1.75
CA PHE A 155 -4.72 -22.27 2.67
C PHE A 155 -3.27 -22.41 2.19
N LYS A 156 -2.90 -23.47 1.45
CA LYS A 156 -1.52 -23.66 0.99
C LYS A 156 -1.13 -22.55 0.02
N THR A 157 -1.99 -22.27 -0.98
CA THR A 157 -1.78 -21.17 -1.92
C THR A 157 -1.91 -19.81 -1.24
N PHE A 158 -2.87 -19.65 -0.34
CA PHE A 158 -2.99 -18.40 0.42
C PHE A 158 -1.71 -18.11 1.21
N ARG A 159 -1.22 -19.12 1.95
CA ARG A 159 -0.05 -19.01 2.82
C ARG A 159 1.23 -18.65 2.08
N SER A 160 1.40 -19.13 0.85
CA SER A 160 2.59 -18.83 0.05
C SER A 160 2.65 -17.35 -0.38
N GLY A 161 1.51 -16.66 -0.43
CA GLY A 161 1.44 -15.25 -0.77
C GLY A 161 1.54 -14.28 0.41
N ILE A 162 1.61 -14.79 1.64
CA ILE A 162 1.60 -13.98 2.87
C ILE A 162 2.97 -14.04 3.57
N PRO A 163 3.52 -12.90 4.05
CA PRO A 163 4.79 -12.89 4.77
C PRO A 163 4.83 -13.85 5.96
N ARG A 164 6.00 -14.47 6.19
CA ARG A 164 6.21 -15.41 7.31
C ARG A 164 6.18 -14.74 8.69
N ALA A 165 6.32 -13.42 8.75
CA ALA A 165 6.13 -12.63 9.97
C ALA A 165 4.70 -12.78 10.56
N LEU A 166 3.69 -13.00 9.70
CA LEU A 166 2.37 -13.42 10.16
C LEU A 166 2.40 -14.93 10.40
N ASN A 167 2.19 -15.34 11.65
CA ASN A 167 2.11 -16.76 12.02
C ASN A 167 0.91 -17.44 11.34
N ASP A 168 0.89 -18.76 11.35
CA ASP A 168 -0.10 -19.54 10.60
C ASP A 168 -1.53 -19.39 11.17
N ASN A 169 -1.68 -19.17 12.48
CA ASN A 169 -2.99 -18.95 13.10
C ASN A 169 -3.59 -17.61 12.64
N ASP A 170 -2.82 -16.53 12.73
CA ASP A 170 -3.23 -15.21 12.25
C ASP A 170 -3.43 -15.20 10.73
N CYS A 171 -2.64 -15.97 9.97
CA CYS A 171 -2.79 -16.10 8.52
C CYS A 171 -4.10 -16.81 8.15
N ARG A 172 -4.49 -17.86 8.90
CA ARG A 172 -5.81 -18.49 8.75
C ARG A 172 -6.94 -17.53 9.10
N ALA A 173 -6.80 -16.75 10.18
CA ALA A 173 -7.78 -15.74 10.56
C ALA A 173 -7.96 -14.69 9.45
N LEU A 174 -6.87 -14.19 8.87
CA LEU A 174 -6.93 -13.28 7.72
C LEU A 174 -7.67 -13.89 6.53
N MET A 175 -7.35 -15.14 6.20
CA MET A 175 -7.99 -15.86 5.10
C MET A 175 -9.50 -15.99 5.33
N GLN A 176 -9.91 -16.36 6.54
CA GLN A 176 -11.31 -16.50 6.94
C GLN A 176 -12.05 -15.15 6.91
N GLU A 177 -11.44 -14.07 7.41
CA GLU A 177 -12.03 -12.72 7.35
C GLU A 177 -12.23 -12.27 5.89
N ILE A 178 -11.27 -12.53 5.01
CA ILE A 178 -11.42 -12.27 3.58
C ILE A 178 -12.58 -13.09 3.04
N GLN A 179 -12.58 -14.40 3.27
CA GLN A 179 -13.61 -15.32 2.75
C GLN A 179 -15.02 -14.89 3.18
N ALA A 180 -15.20 -14.52 4.45
CA ALA A 180 -16.48 -14.06 5.00
C ALA A 180 -16.99 -12.76 4.35
N ASN A 181 -16.08 -11.93 3.85
CA ASN A 181 -16.40 -10.66 3.21
C ASN A 181 -16.45 -10.72 1.66
N LEU A 182 -16.26 -11.91 1.08
CA LEU A 182 -16.44 -12.13 -0.36
C LEU A 182 -17.90 -12.50 -0.68
N PRO A 183 -18.40 -12.11 -1.88
CA PRO A 183 -19.72 -12.53 -2.30
C PRO A 183 -19.77 -14.04 -2.57
N ALA A 184 -20.92 -14.66 -2.36
CA ALA A 184 -21.10 -16.11 -2.55
C ALA A 184 -20.78 -16.60 -3.97
N ASN A 185 -20.84 -15.72 -4.97
CA ASN A 185 -20.53 -15.99 -6.38
C ASN A 185 -19.19 -15.40 -6.83
N PHE A 186 -18.24 -15.19 -5.90
CA PHE A 186 -16.93 -14.66 -6.22
C PHE A 186 -16.17 -15.52 -7.25
N LYS A 187 -15.48 -14.87 -8.20
CA LYS A 187 -14.77 -15.50 -9.31
C LYS A 187 -13.31 -15.05 -9.38
#